data_AF-A0A9P1IRW1-F1
#
_entry.id   AF-A0A9P1IRW1-F1
#
_cell.length_a   1.000
_cell.length_b   1.000
_cell.length_c   1.000
_cell.angle_alpha   90.00
_cell.angle_beta   90.00
_cell.angle_gamma   90.00
#
_symmetry.space_group_name_H-M   'P 1'
#
loop_
_entity.id
_entity.type
_entity.pdbx_description
1 polymer ?
#
loop_
_entity_poly.entity_id
_entity_poly.type
_entity_poly.pdbx_seq_one_letter_code
_entity_poly.pdbx_strand_id
1 'polypeptide(L)'
;MTNKNCLDILKEILAKVSELPEEASQPFYKRHYIDILQHVLAVACDSSQVHVAGLTYYAEVLCALFRAPEYSIKLPLNSANEQQSNIDYIYEHIGGIFSQHFSNLTQDQIRVIIKGFFSFNTEIGLMRNHLRDFLIQIKEFNGEDTSDLFLEEREAEIQQAQSRKRAVPGMINPNDLQEEDVFY
;
A
#
# COMPACT_ATOMS: atom_id res chain seq x y z
N MET A 1 12.37 -18.43 16.26
CA MET A 1 12.78 -17.61 15.11
C MET A 1 11.89 -16.38 15.10
N THR A 2 12.45 -15.22 15.41
CA THR A 2 11.70 -13.98 15.66
C THR A 2 11.25 -13.36 14.33
N ASN A 3 10.02 -12.82 14.25
CA ASN A 3 9.42 -12.18 13.05
C ASN A 3 10.35 -11.20 12.31
N LYS A 4 11.27 -10.55 13.04
CA LYS A 4 12.32 -9.70 12.49
C LYS A 4 13.13 -10.37 11.37
N ASN A 5 13.59 -11.61 11.58
CA ASN A 5 14.43 -12.30 10.60
C ASN A 5 13.67 -12.60 9.29
N CYS A 6 12.36 -12.85 9.36
CA CYS A 6 11.54 -13.13 8.17
C CYS A 6 11.28 -11.86 7.36
N LEU A 7 11.00 -10.73 8.03
CA LEU A 7 10.81 -9.45 7.35
C LEU A 7 12.11 -8.93 6.74
N ASP A 8 13.26 -9.14 7.41
CA ASP A 8 14.57 -8.79 6.85
C ASP A 8 14.87 -9.58 5.57
N ILE A 9 14.57 -10.89 5.55
CA ILE A 9 14.69 -11.72 4.34
C ILE A 9 13.75 -11.23 3.25
N LEU A 10 12.48 -10.92 3.58
CA LEU A 10 11.52 -10.44 2.60
C LEU A 10 11.98 -9.11 1.99
N LYS A 11 12.49 -8.18 2.80
CA LYS A 11 13.06 -6.92 2.31
C LYS A 11 14.20 -7.17 1.34
N GLU A 12 15.10 -8.09 1.67
CA GLU A 12 16.23 -8.44 0.79
C GLU A 12 15.74 -9.04 -0.53
N ILE A 13 14.74 -9.92 -0.50
CA ILE A 13 14.12 -10.49 -1.71
C ILE A 13 13.51 -9.37 -2.58
N LEU A 14 12.70 -8.48 -1.99
CA LEU A 14 12.05 -7.39 -2.73
C LEU A 14 13.09 -6.44 -3.34
N ALA A 15 14.14 -6.10 -2.61
CA ALA A 15 15.24 -5.28 -3.12
C ALA A 15 15.94 -5.97 -4.30
N LYS A 16 16.34 -7.24 -4.15
CA LYS A 16 16.99 -8.00 -5.22
C LYS A 16 16.12 -8.14 -6.46
N VAL A 17 14.84 -8.44 -6.31
CA VAL A 17 13.90 -8.54 -7.43
C VAL A 17 13.79 -7.21 -8.18
N SER A 18 13.82 -6.08 -7.47
CA SER A 18 13.78 -4.75 -8.09
C SER A 18 15.03 -4.41 -8.93
N GLU A 19 16.17 -5.06 -8.65
CA GLU A 19 17.43 -4.89 -9.38
C GLU A 19 17.59 -5.87 -10.56
N LEU A 20 16.76 -6.91 -10.64
CA LEU A 20 16.82 -7.88 -11.72
C LEU A 20 16.33 -7.29 -13.06
N PRO A 21 16.87 -7.77 -14.20
CA PRO A 21 16.32 -7.46 -15.52
C PRO A 21 14.82 -7.78 -15.60
N GLU A 22 14.09 -7.01 -16.42
CA GLU A 22 12.62 -7.14 -16.54
C GLU A 22 12.18 -8.56 -16.93
N GLU A 23 12.98 -9.25 -17.76
CA GLU A 23 12.77 -10.64 -18.16
C GLU A 23 12.68 -11.61 -16.96
N ALA A 24 13.33 -11.29 -15.85
CA ALA A 24 13.32 -12.08 -14.63
C ALA A 24 12.40 -11.49 -13.54
N SER A 25 12.33 -10.17 -13.40
CA SER A 25 11.54 -9.53 -12.33
C SER A 25 10.04 -9.52 -12.63
N GLN A 26 9.62 -9.33 -13.89
CA GLN A 26 8.20 -9.24 -14.23
C GLN A 26 7.44 -10.56 -13.99
N PRO A 27 7.95 -11.75 -14.37
CA PRO A 27 7.31 -13.01 -14.03
C PRO A 27 7.17 -13.24 -12.52
N PHE A 28 8.16 -12.81 -11.73
CA PHE A 28 8.08 -12.87 -10.27
C PHE A 28 6.92 -12.03 -9.74
N TYR A 29 6.82 -10.76 -10.17
CA TYR A 29 5.73 -9.88 -9.73
C TYR A 29 4.37 -10.45 -10.12
N LYS A 30 4.20 -10.85 -11.39
CA LYS A 30 2.94 -11.43 -11.88
C LYS A 30 2.53 -12.67 -11.08
N ARG A 31 3.48 -13.48 -10.64
CA ARG A 31 3.21 -14.75 -9.95
C ARG A 31 3.02 -14.60 -8.44
N HIS A 32 3.75 -13.70 -7.79
CA HIS A 32 3.89 -13.71 -6.33
C HIS A 32 3.47 -12.41 -5.64
N TYR A 33 3.41 -11.28 -6.34
CA TYR A 33 3.24 -9.97 -5.70
C TYR A 33 1.96 -9.89 -4.86
N ILE A 34 0.81 -10.30 -5.41
CA ILE A 34 -0.48 -10.21 -4.72
C ILE A 34 -0.48 -11.09 -3.46
N ASP A 35 0.04 -12.32 -3.55
CA ASP A 35 0.11 -13.23 -2.40
C ASP A 35 1.02 -12.67 -1.31
N ILE A 36 2.17 -12.09 -1.68
CA ILE A 36 3.08 -11.44 -0.73
C ILE A 36 2.38 -10.25 -0.07
N LEU A 37 1.73 -9.38 -0.85
CA LEU A 37 1.03 -8.21 -0.34
C LEU A 37 -0.06 -8.61 0.67
N GLN A 38 -0.89 -9.60 0.32
CA GLN A 38 -1.93 -10.11 1.20
C GLN A 38 -1.38 -10.66 2.51
N HIS A 39 -0.37 -11.53 2.44
CA HIS A 39 0.21 -12.12 3.65
C HIS A 39 0.86 -11.06 4.54
N VAL A 40 1.58 -10.10 3.97
CA VAL A 40 2.17 -9.00 4.74
C VAL A 40 1.09 -8.15 5.39
N LEU A 41 0.03 -7.77 4.66
CA LEU A 41 -1.07 -7.00 5.23
C LEU A 41 -1.81 -7.79 6.31
N ALA A 42 -2.09 -9.07 6.11
CA ALA A 42 -2.75 -9.91 7.10
C ALA A 42 -1.99 -9.95 8.43
N VAL A 43 -0.66 -10.12 8.38
CA VAL A 43 0.17 -10.12 9.60
C VAL A 43 0.35 -8.72 10.16
N ALA A 44 0.55 -7.70 9.31
CA ALA A 44 0.72 -6.30 9.74
C ALA A 44 -0.55 -5.74 10.39
N CYS A 45 -1.72 -6.23 10.01
CA CYS A 45 -3.02 -5.84 10.58
C CYS A 45 -3.43 -6.71 11.78
N ASP A 46 -2.72 -7.81 12.07
CA ASP A 46 -2.92 -8.56 13.29
C ASP A 46 -2.19 -7.89 14.45
N SER A 47 -2.95 -7.10 15.20
CA SER A 47 -2.44 -6.35 16.34
C SER A 47 -1.86 -7.20 17.48
N SER A 48 -2.10 -8.51 17.50
CA SER A 48 -1.49 -9.45 18.44
C SER A 48 -0.06 -9.83 18.05
N GLN A 49 0.29 -9.69 16.77
CA GLN A 49 1.60 -10.05 16.20
C GLN A 49 2.56 -8.86 16.08
N VAL A 50 2.03 -7.63 16.22
CA VAL A 50 2.78 -6.39 15.99
C VAL A 50 3.03 -5.66 17.31
N HIS A 51 4.23 -5.84 17.88
CA HIS A 51 4.73 -4.94 18.93
C HIS A 51 5.17 -3.60 18.32
N VAL A 52 5.18 -2.54 19.14
CA VAL A 52 5.57 -1.17 18.72
C VAL A 52 6.92 -1.13 17.99
N ALA A 53 7.89 -1.94 18.42
CA ALA A 53 9.21 -2.06 17.78
C ALA A 53 9.18 -2.76 16.39
N GLY A 54 8.16 -3.57 16.12
CA GLY A 54 7.96 -4.27 14.84
C GLY A 54 7.35 -3.37 13.76
N LEU A 55 6.66 -2.30 14.15
CA LEU A 55 5.89 -1.45 13.24
C LEU A 55 6.77 -0.76 12.18
N THR A 56 8.01 -0.39 12.54
CA THR A 56 8.97 0.18 11.59
C THR A 56 9.35 -0.81 10.49
N TYR A 57 9.56 -2.09 10.83
CA TYR A 57 9.92 -3.11 9.82
C TYR A 57 8.78 -3.36 8.84
N TYR A 58 7.53 -3.40 9.34
CA TYR A 58 6.36 -3.48 8.48
C TYR A 58 6.21 -2.24 7.60
N ALA A 59 6.43 -1.04 8.15
CA ALA A 59 6.37 0.18 7.35
C ALA A 59 7.39 0.18 6.20
N GLU A 60 8.62 -0.28 6.44
CA GLU A 60 9.63 -0.43 5.38
C GLU A 60 9.21 -1.41 4.28
N VAL A 61 8.67 -2.58 4.66
CA VAL A 61 8.18 -3.58 3.70
C VAL A 61 6.98 -3.05 2.92
N LEU A 62 6.02 -2.41 3.60
CA LEU A 62 4.82 -1.84 2.97
C LEU A 62 5.18 -0.69 2.03
N CYS A 63 6.15 0.16 2.38
CA CYS A 63 6.71 1.15 1.45
C CYS A 63 7.23 0.48 0.17
N ALA A 64 8.03 -0.58 0.29
CA ALA A 64 8.54 -1.30 -0.88
C ALA A 64 7.41 -1.93 -1.72
N LEU A 65 6.45 -2.58 -1.07
CA LEU A 65 5.33 -3.24 -1.75
C LEU A 65 4.42 -2.25 -2.47
N PHE A 66 3.98 -1.18 -1.80
CA PHE A 66 3.09 -0.19 -2.42
C PHE A 66 3.79 0.75 -3.40
N ARG A 67 5.13 0.77 -3.41
CA ARG A 67 5.93 1.44 -4.46
C ARG A 67 6.04 0.61 -5.73
N ALA A 68 6.13 -0.71 -5.61
CA ALA A 68 6.29 -1.62 -6.75
C ALA A 68 5.23 -1.43 -7.87
N PRO A 69 3.91 -1.36 -7.60
CA PRO A 69 2.89 -1.21 -8.66
C PRO A 69 2.93 0.13 -9.38
N GLU A 70 3.57 1.16 -8.82
CA GLU A 70 3.71 2.47 -9.45
C GLU A 70 4.94 2.58 -10.35
N TYR A 71 6.02 1.84 -10.06
CA TYR A 71 7.32 2.05 -10.70
C TYR A 71 8.01 0.80 -11.22
N SER A 72 7.71 -0.38 -10.67
CA SER A 72 8.47 -1.61 -10.95
C SER A 72 7.63 -2.67 -11.68
N ILE A 73 6.33 -2.75 -11.42
CA ILE A 73 5.45 -3.77 -11.99
C ILE A 73 4.81 -3.23 -13.25
N LYS A 74 5.16 -3.82 -14.40
CA LYS A 74 4.67 -3.43 -15.72
C LYS A 74 3.64 -4.41 -16.28
N LEU A 75 3.78 -5.70 -15.96
CA LEU A 75 2.78 -6.69 -16.36
C LEU A 75 1.48 -6.49 -15.57
N PRO A 76 0.31 -6.73 -16.20
CA PRO A 76 -0.98 -6.60 -15.53
C PRO A 76 -1.07 -7.64 -14.40
N LEU A 77 -1.44 -7.23 -13.19
CA LEU A 77 -1.61 -8.14 -12.06
C LEU A 77 -2.93 -8.90 -12.18
N ASN A 78 -4.00 -8.24 -12.63
CA ASN A 78 -5.28 -8.88 -12.88
C ASN A 78 -5.21 -9.76 -14.14
N SER A 79 -5.23 -11.08 -13.96
CA SER A 79 -5.28 -12.04 -15.08
C SER A 79 -6.67 -12.16 -15.73
N ALA A 80 -7.74 -11.73 -15.05
CA ALA A 80 -9.09 -11.77 -15.58
C ALA A 80 -9.43 -10.53 -16.41
N ASN A 81 -8.77 -9.40 -16.15
CA ASN A 81 -8.90 -8.16 -16.91
C ASN A 81 -7.55 -7.45 -17.03
N GLU A 82 -6.81 -7.75 -18.10
CA GLU A 82 -5.48 -7.17 -18.35
C GLU A 82 -5.51 -5.67 -18.69
N GLN A 83 -6.70 -5.11 -18.98
CA GLN A 83 -6.86 -3.66 -19.23
C GLN A 83 -6.99 -2.85 -17.95
N GLN A 84 -7.26 -3.49 -16.81
CA GLN A 84 -7.34 -2.81 -15.52
C GLN A 84 -5.93 -2.40 -15.07
N SER A 85 -5.78 -1.16 -14.58
CA SER A 85 -4.51 -0.72 -14.02
C SER A 85 -4.14 -1.55 -12.78
N ASN A 86 -2.84 -1.76 -12.55
CA ASN A 86 -2.35 -2.49 -11.38
C ASN A 86 -2.80 -1.84 -10.07
N ILE A 87 -2.88 -0.51 -10.03
CA ILE A 87 -3.28 0.25 -8.86
C ILE A 87 -4.77 0.04 -8.58
N ASP A 88 -5.63 0.16 -9.61
CA ASP A 88 -7.08 -0.04 -9.44
C ASP A 88 -7.40 -1.47 -9.02
N TYR A 89 -6.71 -2.46 -9.59
CA TYR A 89 -6.86 -3.85 -9.18
C TYR A 89 -6.50 -4.05 -7.70
N ILE A 90 -5.44 -3.40 -7.20
CA ILE A 90 -5.06 -3.47 -5.78
C ILE A 90 -6.12 -2.80 -4.90
N TYR A 91 -6.67 -1.65 -5.29
CA TYR A 91 -7.77 -1.01 -4.55
C TYR A 91 -8.98 -1.93 -4.44
N GLU A 92 -9.41 -2.53 -5.54
CA GLU A 92 -10.56 -3.44 -5.57
C GLU A 92 -10.29 -4.70 -4.75
N HIS A 93 -9.15 -5.35 -4.99
CA HIS A 93 -8.83 -6.64 -4.40
C HIS A 93 -8.55 -6.53 -2.90
N ILE A 94 -7.70 -5.60 -2.47
CA ILE A 94 -7.41 -5.39 -1.04
C ILE A 94 -8.61 -4.77 -0.34
N GLY A 95 -9.35 -3.87 -1.00
CA GLY A 95 -10.58 -3.29 -0.46
C GLY A 95 -11.65 -4.35 -0.18
N GLY A 96 -11.81 -5.31 -1.08
CA GLY A 96 -12.71 -6.45 -0.88
C GLY A 96 -12.30 -7.31 0.31
N ILE A 97 -11.00 -7.59 0.47
CA ILE A 97 -10.48 -8.35 1.61
C ILE A 97 -10.73 -7.60 2.92
N PHE A 98 -10.38 -6.32 2.98
CA PHE A 98 -10.55 -5.51 4.20
C PHE A 98 -12.03 -5.40 4.59
N SER A 99 -12.93 -5.22 3.63
CA SER A 99 -14.38 -5.15 3.89
C SER A 99 -14.93 -6.44 4.51
N GLN A 100 -14.35 -7.59 4.16
CA GLN A 100 -14.75 -8.88 4.75
C GLN A 100 -14.20 -9.09 6.16
N HIS A 101 -13.03 -8.53 6.46
CA HIS A 101 -12.31 -8.78 7.73
C HIS A 101 -12.60 -7.72 8.81
N PHE A 102 -12.85 -6.47 8.42
CA PHE A 102 -13.00 -5.34 9.34
C PHE A 102 -14.42 -4.76 9.26
N SER A 103 -15.37 -5.46 9.88
CA SER A 103 -16.80 -5.08 9.84
C SER A 103 -17.13 -3.75 10.52
N ASN A 104 -16.20 -3.21 11.31
CA ASN A 104 -16.32 -1.92 11.99
C ASN A 104 -15.89 -0.74 11.10
N LEU A 105 -15.35 -0.98 9.91
CA LEU A 105 -14.93 0.07 8.97
C LEU A 105 -15.93 0.25 7.83
N THR A 106 -16.14 1.51 7.42
CA THR A 106 -16.92 1.85 6.22
C THR A 106 -16.09 1.63 4.95
N GLN A 107 -16.76 1.53 3.80
CA GLN A 107 -16.06 1.42 2.51
C GLN A 107 -15.15 2.62 2.23
N ASP A 108 -15.57 3.83 2.63
CA ASP A 108 -14.79 5.05 2.46
C ASP A 108 -13.55 5.05 3.36
N GLN A 109 -13.68 4.61 4.61
CA GLN A 109 -12.52 4.41 5.49
C GLN A 109 -11.50 3.43 4.90
N ILE A 110 -11.97 2.29 4.39
CA ILE A 110 -11.11 1.29 3.74
C ILE A 110 -10.40 1.89 2.52
N ARG A 111 -11.13 2.65 1.68
CA ARG A 111 -10.54 3.33 0.52
C ARG A 111 -9.45 4.32 0.94
N VAL A 112 -9.71 5.15 1.95
CA VAL A 112 -8.74 6.13 2.48
C VAL A 112 -7.51 5.42 3.07
N ILE A 113 -7.70 4.29 3.76
CA ILE A 113 -6.61 3.47 4.28
C ILE A 113 -5.71 2.96 3.13
N ILE A 114 -6.28 2.41 2.06
CA ILE A 114 -5.51 1.93 0.91
C ILE A 114 -4.81 3.10 0.20
N LYS A 115 -5.49 4.24 0.06
CA LYS A 115 -4.92 5.47 -0.52
C LYS A 115 -3.71 5.96 0.28
N GLY A 116 -3.77 5.90 1.61
CA GLY A 116 -2.64 6.24 2.46
C GLY A 116 -1.42 5.34 2.24
N PHE A 117 -1.62 4.03 2.03
CA PHE A 117 -0.50 3.12 1.74
C PHE A 117 0.25 3.50 0.45
N PHE A 118 -0.45 3.85 -0.63
CA PHE A 118 0.18 4.35 -1.85
C PHE A 118 0.86 5.71 -1.65
N SER A 119 0.24 6.60 -0.88
CA SER A 119 0.68 7.98 -0.74
C SER A 119 1.94 8.11 0.12
N PHE A 120 2.04 7.30 1.17
CA PHE A 120 3.16 7.32 2.11
C PHE A 120 4.28 6.33 1.76
N ASN A 121 4.21 5.65 0.60
CA ASN A 121 5.15 4.57 0.22
C ASN A 121 6.62 5.00 0.03
N THR A 122 6.93 6.29 0.19
CA THR A 122 8.30 6.82 0.19
C THR A 122 8.74 7.46 1.49
N GLU A 123 7.82 7.58 2.45
CA GLU A 123 8.04 8.21 3.74
C GLU A 123 7.76 7.18 4.85
N ILE A 124 8.77 6.37 5.21
CA ILE A 124 8.63 5.28 6.20
C ILE A 124 8.02 5.76 7.52
N GLY A 125 8.34 6.98 7.95
CA GLY A 125 7.78 7.60 9.16
C GLY A 125 6.26 7.78 9.08
N LEU A 126 5.76 8.29 7.94
CA LEU A 126 4.32 8.49 7.69
C LEU A 126 3.62 7.14 7.50
N MET A 127 4.23 6.22 6.74
CA MET A 127 3.72 4.86 6.57
C MET A 127 3.53 4.16 7.92
N ARG A 128 4.50 4.29 8.82
CA ARG A 128 4.43 3.73 10.18
C ARG A 128 3.31 4.36 11.01
N ASN A 129 3.11 5.68 10.92
CA ASN A 129 2.03 6.35 11.62
C ASN A 129 0.68 5.92 11.07
N HIS A 130 0.53 5.91 9.74
CA HIS A 130 -0.68 5.42 9.07
C HIS A 130 -1.05 3.99 9.45
N LEU A 131 -0.06 3.09 9.51
CA LEU A 131 -0.27 1.71 9.97
C LEU A 131 -0.67 1.66 11.46
N ARG A 132 -0.09 2.50 12.32
CA ARG A 132 -0.49 2.60 13.74
C ARG A 132 -1.96 3.01 13.86
N ASP A 133 -2.36 4.04 13.12
CA ASP A 133 -3.70 4.60 13.21
C ASP A 133 -4.73 3.61 12.65
N PHE A 134 -4.40 2.93 11.56
CA PHE A 134 -5.22 1.83 11.06
C PHE A 134 -5.39 0.71 12.10
N LEU A 135 -4.32 0.30 12.77
CA LEU A 135 -4.38 -0.72 13.84
C LEU A 135 -5.22 -0.28 15.06
N ILE A 136 -5.33 1.02 15.33
CA ILE A 136 -6.21 1.56 16.36
C ILE A 136 -7.67 1.51 15.86
N GLN A 137 -7.93 1.98 14.64
CA GLN A 137 -9.26 1.99 14.03
C GLN A 137 -9.88 0.59 13.95
N ILE A 138 -9.13 -0.46 13.62
CA ILE A 138 -9.67 -1.83 13.60
C ILE A 138 -10.00 -2.39 15.00
N LYS A 139 -9.46 -1.79 16.08
CA LYS A 139 -9.73 -2.20 17.47
C LYS A 139 -10.90 -1.44 18.10
N GLU A 140 -11.18 -0.25 17.61
CA GLU A 140 -12.25 0.59 18.13
C GLU A 140 -13.60 0.06 17.64
N PHE A 141 -14.44 -0.32 18.60
CA PHE A 141 -15.84 -0.67 18.32
C PHE A 141 -16.62 0.64 18.29
N ASN A 142 -16.99 1.10 17.09
CA ASN A 142 -17.64 2.40 16.89
C ASN A 142 -19.00 2.43 17.58
N GLY A 143 -19.04 2.98 18.80
CA GLY A 143 -20.26 3.31 19.55
C GLY A 143 -20.75 4.75 19.30
N GLU A 144 -19.91 5.63 18.75
CA GLU A 144 -20.23 7.02 18.39
C GLU A 144 -19.57 7.42 17.07
N ASP A 145 -20.39 7.95 16.16
CA ASP A 145 -20.07 8.32 14.78
C ASP A 145 -19.32 9.67 14.73
N THR A 146 -18.04 9.66 15.10
CA THR A 146 -17.13 10.81 14.92
C THR A 146 -16.15 10.60 13.76
N SER A 147 -16.34 9.51 13.01
CA SER A 147 -15.44 9.05 11.94
C SER A 147 -15.28 10.03 10.79
N ASP A 148 -16.33 10.78 10.46
CA ASP A 148 -16.34 11.69 9.30
C ASP A 148 -15.39 12.89 9.49
N LEU A 149 -15.21 13.37 10.73
CA LEU A 149 -14.35 14.52 11.00
C LEU A 149 -12.86 14.20 10.80
N PHE A 150 -12.45 12.97 11.09
CA PHE A 150 -11.05 12.53 10.91
C PHE A 150 -10.74 12.11 9.47
N LEU A 151 -11.77 11.82 8.66
CA LEU A 151 -11.58 11.44 7.27
C LEU A 151 -11.07 12.61 6.43
N GLU A 152 -11.65 13.81 6.57
CA GLU A 152 -11.22 14.99 5.82
C GLU A 152 -9.76 15.37 6.13
N GLU A 153 -9.36 15.34 7.41
CA GLU A 153 -7.98 15.64 7.81
C GLU A 153 -6.98 14.64 7.22
N ARG A 154 -7.34 13.35 7.24
CA ARG A 154 -6.51 12.29 6.67
C ARG A 154 -6.39 12.40 5.16
N GLU A 155 -7.47 12.75 4.47
CA GLU A 155 -7.45 12.98 3.02
C GLU A 155 -6.54 14.16 2.65
N ALA A 156 -6.56 15.23 3.44
CA ALA A 156 -5.68 16.38 3.23
C ALA A 156 -4.19 16.02 3.41
N GLU A 157 -3.84 15.26 4.46
CA GLU A 157 -2.47 14.78 4.67
C GLU A 157 -2.00 13.88 3.52
N ILE A 158 -2.87 12.95 3.11
CA ILE A 158 -2.64 12.05 1.98
C ILE A 158 -2.39 12.85 0.70
N GLN A 159 -3.23 13.84 0.40
CA GLN A 159 -3.09 14.68 -0.78
C GLN A 159 -1.77 15.45 -0.76
N GLN A 160 -1.38 16.00 0.40
CA GLN A 160 -0.13 16.70 0.56
C GLN A 160 1.08 15.78 0.32
N ALA A 161 1.04 14.55 0.85
CA ALA A 161 2.08 13.55 0.63
C ALA A 161 2.19 13.15 -0.85
N GLN A 162 1.05 12.96 -1.53
CA GLN A 162 1.05 12.71 -2.97
C GLN A 162 1.66 13.87 -3.76
N SER A 163 1.33 15.12 -3.44
CA SER A 163 1.92 16.29 -4.09
C SER A 163 3.44 16.37 -3.87
N ARG A 164 3.91 16.14 -2.64
CA ARG A 164 5.35 16.10 -2.34
C ARG A 164 6.06 15.01 -3.13
N LYS A 165 5.47 13.81 -3.18
CA LYS A 165 5.97 12.66 -3.91
C LYS A 165 6.10 12.97 -5.42
N ARG A 166 5.09 13.60 -6.01
CA ARG A 166 5.10 14.01 -7.43
C ARG A 166 6.13 15.10 -7.75
N ALA A 167 6.47 15.95 -6.78
CA ALA A 167 7.45 17.03 -6.96
C ALA A 167 8.92 16.56 -7.02
N VAL A 168 9.20 15.29 -6.71
CA VAL A 168 10.56 14.73 -6.77
C VAL A 168 10.87 14.26 -8.20
N PRO A 169 11.94 14.77 -8.85
CA PRO A 169 12.32 14.31 -10.19
C PRO A 169 12.56 12.79 -10.24
N GLY A 170 11.92 12.11 -11.21
CA GLY A 170 11.98 10.64 -11.35
C GLY A 170 10.93 9.87 -10.53
N MET A 171 10.03 10.55 -9.82
CA MET A 171 8.89 9.94 -9.10
C MET A 171 7.54 10.05 -9.82
N ILE A 172 7.53 10.53 -11.07
CA ILE A 172 6.31 10.59 -11.90
C ILE A 172 6.21 9.28 -12.69
N ASN A 173 5.07 8.58 -12.57
CA ASN A 173 4.80 7.39 -13.38
C ASN A 173 4.70 7.81 -14.86
N PRO A 174 5.40 7.15 -15.80
CA PRO A 174 5.28 7.46 -17.23
C PRO A 174 3.85 7.43 -17.77
N ASN A 175 2.94 6.66 -17.15
CA ASN A 175 1.52 6.62 -17.51
C ASN A 175 0.73 7.84 -17.00
N ASP A 176 1.20 8.56 -15.96
CA ASP A 176 0.55 9.79 -15.46
C ASP A 176 0.87 11.02 -16.34
N LEU A 177 1.87 10.92 -17.23
CA LEU A 177 2.25 12.00 -18.15
C LEU A 177 1.33 12.13 -19.38
N GLN A 178 0.39 11.19 -19.58
CA GLN A 178 -0.45 11.17 -20.78
C GLN A 178 -1.75 11.98 -20.66
N GLU A 179 -2.09 12.50 -19.47
CA GLU A 179 -3.34 13.24 -19.26
C GLU A 179 -3.24 14.77 -19.44
N GLU A 180 -2.06 15.36 -19.65
CA GLU A 180 -1.90 16.84 -19.68
C GLU A 180 -1.77 17.50 -21.07
N ASP A 181 -1.84 16.77 -22.18
CA ASP A 181 -1.76 17.36 -23.54
C ASP A 181 -3.08 17.25 -24.32
N VAL A 182 -4.12 17.98 -23.89
CA VAL A 182 -5.13 18.52 -24.83
C VAL A 182 -5.62 19.90 -24.36
N PHE A 183 -4.83 20.94 -24.65
CA PHE A 183 -5.39 22.28 -24.81
C PHE A 183 -6.00 22.41 -26.21
N TYR A 184 -7.28 22.77 -26.30
CA TYR A 184 -7.86 23.51 -27.42
C TYR A 184 -8.72 24.66 -26.89
#